data_AF-A0A536RQF4-F1
#
_entry.id   AF-A0A536RQF4-F1
#
_cell.length_a   1.000
_cell.length_b   1.000
_cell.length_c   1.000
_cell.angle_alpha   90.00
_cell.angle_beta   90.00
_cell.angle_gamma   90.00
#
_symmetry.space_group_name_H-M   'P 1'
#
loop_
_entity.id
_entity.type
_entity.pdbx_description
1 polymer ?
#
loop_
_entity_poly.entity_id
_entity_poly.type
_entity_poly.pdbx_seq_one_letter_code
_entity_poly.pdbx_strand_id
1 'polypeptide(L)'
;MSHAFACRFVGIPAKSRACALNSWGYFGGSSNLTWIDIFPIVLIAAYGVGGFFSGLIRRFIGLIALFIGLWAGTNLGIQAGAILQQTSSFATPDSRIYGFFGLIASVLIIVEVATQLAHSQIQIQAVVLNRTLGTLLGVATAFLLSVVVVYELGAAANPIGGAELDPMQLGLRDAVHRSLFMVKLVNAIDRPIIALFQPLLPGEPQIYFGPGQITP
;
A
#
# COMPACT_ATOMS: atom_id res chain seq x y z
N MET A 1 -5.21 13.10 16.63
CA MET A 1 -6.21 12.39 15.79
C MET A 1 -6.60 13.31 14.65
N SER A 2 -6.13 13.09 13.43
CA SER A 2 -6.39 14.05 12.33
C SER A 2 -7.68 13.67 11.61
N HIS A 3 -8.75 14.42 11.85
CA HIS A 3 -10.05 14.30 11.16
C HIS A 3 -9.92 14.24 9.63
N ALA A 4 -8.87 14.85 9.05
CA ALA A 4 -8.60 14.86 7.62
C ALA A 4 -8.53 13.47 6.95
N PHE A 5 -8.04 12.44 7.65
CA PHE A 5 -7.79 11.13 7.04
C PHE A 5 -9.04 10.25 7.00
N ALA A 6 -9.86 10.26 8.05
CA ALA A 6 -11.14 9.57 8.06
C ALA A 6 -12.10 10.09 6.97
N CYS A 7 -11.97 11.36 6.59
CA CYS A 7 -12.82 11.98 5.57
C CYS A 7 -12.41 11.62 4.15
N ARG A 8 -11.13 11.30 3.95
CA ARG A 8 -10.62 10.77 2.69
C ARG A 8 -11.25 9.43 2.34
N PHE A 9 -11.45 8.57 3.34
CA PHE A 9 -12.12 7.28 3.21
C PHE A 9 -13.61 7.39 2.91
N VAL A 10 -14.23 8.55 3.16
CA VAL A 10 -15.66 8.81 2.94
C VAL A 10 -15.87 9.69 1.69
N GLY A 11 -14.80 10.07 0.97
CA GLY A 11 -14.89 10.96 -0.19
C GLY A 11 -15.25 12.41 0.16
N ILE A 12 -15.08 12.82 1.42
CA ILE A 12 -15.40 14.16 1.92
C ILE A 12 -14.12 14.99 1.96
N PRO A 13 -14.08 16.21 1.37
CA PRO A 13 -12.91 17.06 1.43
C PRO A 13 -12.52 17.37 2.88
N ALA A 14 -11.23 17.19 3.19
CA ALA A 14 -10.67 17.25 4.55
C ALA A 14 -10.93 18.57 5.32
N LYS A 15 -11.30 19.65 4.61
CA LYS A 15 -11.65 20.96 5.18
C LYS A 15 -13.15 21.18 5.42
N SER A 16 -14.02 20.24 5.05
CA SER A 16 -15.47 20.45 5.20
C SER A 16 -15.96 20.21 6.63
N ARG A 17 -16.97 20.95 7.09
CA ARG A 17 -17.60 20.71 8.41
C ARG A 17 -18.25 19.32 8.51
N ALA A 18 -18.64 18.71 7.38
CA ALA A 18 -19.19 17.35 7.31
C ALA A 18 -18.17 16.28 7.74
N CYS A 19 -16.88 16.52 7.46
CA CYS A 19 -15.78 15.67 7.88
C CYS A 19 -15.65 15.56 9.41
N ALA A 20 -15.85 16.68 10.12
CA ALA A 20 -15.74 16.73 11.58
C ALA A 20 -16.92 16.06 12.31
N LEU A 21 -18.12 16.06 11.69
CA LEU A 21 -19.36 15.56 12.30
C LEU A 21 -19.65 14.08 11.99
N ASN A 22 -19.20 13.56 10.84
CA ASN A 22 -19.63 12.26 10.33
C ASN A 22 -18.52 11.18 10.30
N SER A 23 -17.27 11.50 10.65
CA SER A 23 -16.17 10.52 10.65
C SER A 23 -16.38 9.35 11.62
N TRP A 24 -17.26 9.52 12.60
CA TRP A 24 -17.63 8.49 13.59
C TRP A 24 -18.88 7.68 13.18
N GLY A 25 -19.77 8.23 12.35
CA GLY A 25 -21.03 7.60 11.94
C GLY A 25 -20.91 6.67 10.72
N TYR A 26 -19.96 6.91 9.81
CA TYR A 26 -19.80 6.12 8.58
C TYR A 26 -19.16 4.74 8.79
N PHE A 27 -18.47 4.51 9.92
CA PHE A 27 -18.00 3.18 10.31
C PHE A 27 -19.02 2.39 11.15
N GLY A 28 -20.26 2.88 11.24
CA GLY A 28 -21.37 2.24 11.97
C GLY A 28 -22.04 1.07 11.23
N GLY A 29 -21.50 0.64 10.09
CA GLY A 29 -21.89 -0.62 9.46
C GLY A 29 -21.28 -1.83 10.18
N SER A 30 -21.85 -3.02 10.01
CA SER A 30 -21.28 -4.26 10.55
C SER A 30 -19.85 -4.45 10.02
N SER A 31 -18.85 -4.23 10.87
CA SER A 31 -17.45 -4.49 10.53
C SER A 31 -17.22 -6.00 10.40
N ASN A 32 -16.59 -6.43 9.31
CA ASN A 32 -16.27 -7.83 9.05
C ASN A 32 -14.79 -7.97 8.67
N LEU A 33 -14.25 -9.17 8.77
CA LEU A 33 -12.90 -9.44 8.28
C LEU A 33 -12.88 -9.31 6.75
N THR A 34 -12.18 -8.31 6.22
CA THR A 34 -12.03 -8.11 4.76
C THR A 34 -10.63 -8.52 4.30
N TRP A 35 -10.42 -8.60 2.99
CA TRP A 35 -9.09 -8.90 2.44
C TRP A 35 -8.04 -7.85 2.84
N ILE A 36 -8.46 -6.62 3.17
CA ILE A 36 -7.59 -5.54 3.69
C ILE A 36 -7.08 -5.86 5.09
N ASP A 37 -7.86 -6.60 5.89
CA ASP A 37 -7.43 -7.08 7.21
C ASP A 37 -6.55 -8.33 7.11
N ILE A 38 -6.80 -9.21 6.13
CA ILE A 38 -6.06 -10.47 5.92
C ILE A 38 -4.67 -10.20 5.31
N PHE A 39 -4.60 -9.31 4.32
CA PHE A 39 -3.38 -8.95 3.61
C PHE A 39 -2.18 -8.66 4.54
N PRO A 40 -2.26 -7.75 5.53
CA PRO A 40 -1.13 -7.45 6.42
C PRO A 40 -0.71 -8.65 7.26
N ILE A 41 -1.65 -9.50 7.69
CA ILE A 41 -1.36 -10.70 8.48
C ILE A 41 -0.51 -11.68 7.66
N VAL A 42 -0.94 -11.95 6.42
CA VAL A 42 -0.22 -12.82 5.49
C VAL A 42 1.16 -12.25 5.18
N LEU A 43 1.25 -10.93 4.96
CA LEU A 43 2.49 -10.27 4.59
C LEU A 43 3.50 -10.29 5.75
N ILE A 44 3.06 -10.02 6.98
CA ILE A 44 3.88 -10.14 8.19
C ILE A 44 4.37 -11.56 8.39
N ALA A 45 3.51 -12.57 8.21
CA ALA A 45 3.91 -13.97 8.31
C ALA A 45 4.96 -14.33 7.24
N ALA A 46 4.71 -13.99 5.97
CA ALA A 46 5.60 -14.29 4.85
C ALA A 46 6.97 -13.61 5.00
N TYR A 47 7.01 -12.31 5.32
CA TYR A 47 8.26 -11.57 5.50
C TYR A 47 8.96 -11.88 6.83
N GLY A 48 8.22 -12.24 7.88
CA GLY A 48 8.79 -12.68 9.15
C GLY A 48 9.52 -14.01 8.99
N VAL A 49 8.84 -15.01 8.44
CA VAL A 49 9.44 -16.32 8.13
C VAL A 49 10.56 -16.15 7.09
N GLY A 50 10.32 -15.38 6.03
CA GLY A 50 11.32 -15.08 5.02
C GLY A 50 12.56 -14.38 5.60
N GLY A 51 12.37 -13.50 6.58
CA GLY A 51 13.44 -12.79 7.30
C GLY A 51 14.27 -13.71 8.19
N PHE A 52 13.63 -14.69 8.84
CA PHE A 52 14.33 -15.71 9.61
C PHE A 52 15.29 -16.53 8.76
N PHE A 53 14.92 -16.88 7.52
CA PHE A 53 15.76 -17.69 6.64
C PHE A 53 16.78 -16.88 5.82
N SER A 54 16.43 -15.66 5.43
CA SER A 54 17.29 -14.85 4.55
C SER A 54 18.38 -14.06 5.28
N GLY A 55 18.24 -13.87 6.60
CA GLY A 55 19.14 -13.03 7.40
C GLY A 55 18.93 -11.53 7.17
N LEU A 56 19.71 -10.72 7.89
CA LEU A 56 19.56 -9.27 8.00
C LEU A 56 19.87 -8.53 6.69
N ILE A 57 21.03 -8.79 6.08
CA ILE A 57 21.50 -8.04 4.89
C ILE A 57 20.49 -8.14 3.76
N ARG A 58 19.97 -9.35 3.52
CA ARG A 58 19.00 -9.62 2.46
C ARG A 58 17.68 -8.88 2.68
N ARG A 59 17.23 -8.79 3.93
CA ARG A 59 16.03 -8.02 4.29
C ARG A 59 16.27 -6.53 4.23
N PHE A 60 17.50 -6.06 4.47
CA PHE A 60 17.86 -4.66 4.29
C PHE A 60 17.78 -4.26 2.81
N ILE A 61 18.25 -5.12 1.89
CA ILE A 61 18.07 -4.89 0.44
C ILE A 61 16.57 -4.91 0.08
N GLY A 62 15.79 -5.84 0.65
CA GLY A 62 14.35 -5.87 0.47
C GLY A 62 13.64 -4.61 0.98
N LEU A 63 14.10 -4.03 2.09
CA LEU A 63 13.61 -2.75 2.58
C LEU A 63 13.94 -1.62 1.60
N ILE A 64 15.15 -1.56 1.05
CA ILE A 64 15.48 -0.57 0.00
C ILE A 64 14.59 -0.77 -1.23
N ALA A 65 14.33 -2.02 -1.62
CA ALA A 65 13.45 -2.35 -2.74
C ALA A 65 12.02 -1.83 -2.53
N LEU A 66 11.52 -1.75 -1.29
CA LEU A 66 10.25 -1.11 -0.98
C LEU A 66 10.26 0.36 -1.39
N PHE A 67 11.30 1.12 -1.04
CA PHE A 67 11.40 2.54 -1.37
C PHE A 67 11.48 2.74 -2.89
N ILE A 68 12.28 1.90 -3.59
CA ILE A 68 12.39 1.93 -5.05
C ILE A 68 11.05 1.55 -5.70
N GLY A 69 10.35 0.55 -5.16
CA GLY A 69 9.06 0.11 -5.65
C GLY A 69 8.00 1.21 -5.54
N LEU A 70 7.94 1.91 -4.40
CA LEU A 70 7.03 3.05 -4.21
C LEU A 70 7.36 4.20 -5.16
N TRP A 71 8.65 4.53 -5.29
CA TRP A 71 9.09 5.54 -6.26
C TRP A 71 8.72 5.16 -7.69
N ALA A 72 8.94 3.90 -8.09
CA ALA A 72 8.61 3.40 -9.42
C ALA A 72 7.10 3.40 -9.65
N GLY A 73 6.31 2.97 -8.66
CA GLY A 73 4.86 3.06 -8.69
C GLY A 73 4.39 4.49 -8.93
N THR A 74 4.89 5.46 -8.17
CA THR A 74 4.49 6.85 -8.29
C THR A 74 4.86 7.45 -9.66
N ASN A 75 6.09 7.24 -10.14
CA ASN A 75 6.58 7.90 -11.35
C ASN A 75 6.20 7.17 -12.65
N LEU A 76 6.10 5.84 -12.61
CA LEU A 76 5.89 5.00 -13.79
C LEU A 76 4.54 4.27 -13.79
N GLY A 77 3.80 4.28 -12.68
CA GLY A 77 2.53 3.54 -12.54
C GLY A 77 1.45 3.99 -13.52
N ILE A 78 1.38 5.27 -13.87
CA ILE A 78 0.44 5.77 -14.90
C ILE A 78 0.78 5.19 -16.27
N GLN A 79 2.07 5.17 -16.63
CA GLN A 79 2.53 4.63 -17.90
C GLN A 79 2.31 3.10 -17.96
N ALA A 80 2.63 2.39 -16.87
CA ALA A 80 2.36 0.97 -16.75
C ALA A 80 0.85 0.65 -16.84
N GLY A 81 0.00 1.47 -16.22
CA GLY A 81 -1.45 1.36 -16.33
C GLY A 81 -1.97 1.63 -17.74
N ALA A 82 -1.40 2.60 -18.45
CA ALA A 82 -1.76 2.88 -19.85
C ALA A 82 -1.41 1.70 -20.78
N ILE A 83 -0.28 1.03 -20.56
CA ILE A 83 0.08 -0.19 -21.29
C ILE A 83 -0.93 -1.32 -21.01
N LEU A 84 -1.32 -1.50 -19.75
CA LEU A 84 -2.37 -2.47 -19.38
C LEU A 84 -3.69 -2.13 -20.08
N GLN A 85 -4.10 -0.87 -20.11
CA GLN A 85 -5.32 -0.45 -20.78
C GLN A 85 -5.31 -0.69 -22.30
N GLN A 86 -4.14 -0.60 -22.95
CA GLN A 86 -4.03 -0.92 -24.39
C GLN A 86 -4.11 -2.42 -24.67
N THR A 87 -3.78 -3.25 -23.67
CA THR A 87 -3.70 -4.71 -23.80
C THR A 87 -4.87 -5.45 -23.16
N SER A 88 -5.75 -4.73 -22.46
CA SER A 88 -6.89 -5.29 -21.72
C SER A 88 -8.09 -4.35 -21.79
N SER A 89 -9.29 -4.85 -21.53
CA SER A 89 -10.52 -4.05 -21.52
C SER A 89 -10.75 -3.31 -20.20
N PHE A 90 -9.69 -3.00 -19.45
CA PHE A 90 -9.83 -2.31 -18.16
C PHE A 90 -10.15 -0.84 -18.32
N ALA A 91 -10.98 -0.32 -17.40
CA ALA A 91 -11.21 1.10 -17.28
C ALA A 91 -9.93 1.84 -16.85
N THR A 92 -9.83 3.12 -17.20
CA THR A 92 -8.66 3.95 -16.89
C THR A 92 -8.32 3.99 -15.39
N PRO A 93 -9.28 4.11 -14.45
CA PRO A 93 -8.96 4.12 -13.02
C PRO A 93 -8.40 2.78 -12.55
N ASP A 94 -9.01 1.67 -12.97
CA ASP A 94 -8.58 0.31 -12.61
C ASP A 94 -7.16 0.02 -13.13
N SER A 95 -6.87 0.41 -14.37
CA SER A 95 -5.54 0.20 -14.96
C SER A 95 -4.43 0.94 -14.23
N ARG A 96 -4.71 2.15 -13.70
CA ARG A 96 -3.75 2.91 -12.87
C ARG A 96 -3.49 2.25 -11.53
N ILE A 97 -4.51 1.67 -10.91
CA ILE A 97 -4.36 0.91 -9.65
C ILE A 97 -3.46 -0.31 -9.90
N TYR A 98 -3.72 -1.07 -10.97
CA TYR A 98 -2.85 -2.19 -11.36
C TYR A 98 -1.44 -1.76 -11.74
N GLY A 99 -1.28 -0.63 -12.43
CA GLY A 99 0.03 -0.08 -12.79
C GLY A 99 0.87 0.28 -11.56
N PHE A 100 0.27 0.98 -10.60
CA PHE A 100 0.95 1.39 -9.37
C PHE A 100 1.35 0.18 -8.49
N PHE A 101 0.38 -0.64 -8.08
CA PHE A 101 0.65 -1.78 -7.19
C PHE A 101 1.41 -2.90 -7.91
N GLY A 102 1.16 -3.09 -9.20
CA GLY A 102 1.87 -4.04 -10.04
C GLY A 102 3.36 -3.72 -10.14
N LEU A 103 3.74 -2.44 -10.27
CA LEU A 103 5.16 -2.05 -10.26
C LEU A 103 5.81 -2.27 -8.89
N ILE A 104 5.14 -1.90 -7.80
CA ILE A 104 5.65 -2.16 -6.44
C ILE A 104 5.89 -3.66 -6.27
N ALA A 105 4.89 -4.49 -6.57
CA ALA A 105 5.00 -5.94 -6.46
C ALA A 105 6.11 -6.50 -7.35
N SER A 106 6.21 -6.04 -8.60
CA SER A 106 7.24 -6.48 -9.55
C SER A 106 8.65 -6.16 -9.05
N VAL A 107 8.89 -4.93 -8.58
CA VAL A 107 10.19 -4.53 -8.04
C VAL A 107 10.54 -5.38 -6.81
N LEU A 108 9.60 -5.55 -5.88
CA LEU A 108 9.82 -6.37 -4.68
C LEU A 108 10.15 -7.82 -5.03
N ILE A 109 9.41 -8.43 -5.95
CA ILE A 109 9.62 -9.81 -6.39
C ILE A 109 10.96 -9.95 -7.12
N ILE A 110 11.27 -9.07 -8.07
CA ILE A 110 12.52 -9.11 -8.84
C ILE A 110 13.72 -8.99 -7.90
N VAL A 111 13.71 -8.03 -6.97
CA VAL A 111 14.82 -7.86 -6.02
C VAL A 111 14.91 -9.03 -5.06
N GLU A 112 13.78 -9.54 -4.56
CA GLU A 112 13.79 -10.73 -3.69
C GLU A 112 14.40 -11.92 -4.42
N VAL A 113 13.98 -12.22 -5.66
CA VAL A 113 14.55 -13.32 -6.47
C VAL A 113 16.03 -13.09 -6.78
N ALA A 114 16.41 -11.89 -7.22
CA ALA A 114 17.80 -11.57 -7.54
C ALA A 114 18.72 -11.75 -6.33
N THR A 115 18.27 -11.34 -5.14
CA THR A 115 19.05 -11.52 -3.92
C THR A 115 19.10 -12.98 -3.45
N GLN A 116 18.15 -13.85 -3.81
CA GLN A 116 18.26 -15.30 -3.54
C GLN A 116 19.42 -15.90 -4.33
N LEU A 117 19.51 -15.53 -5.62
CA LEU A 117 20.52 -16.07 -6.53
C LEU A 117 21.93 -15.60 -6.19
N ALA A 118 22.07 -14.38 -5.67
CA ALA A 118 23.37 -13.77 -5.39
C ALA A 118 24.04 -14.24 -4.08
N HIS A 119 23.35 -14.99 -3.20
CA HIS A 119 23.78 -15.08 -1.80
C HIS A 119 23.90 -16.52 -1.26
N SER A 120 24.88 -17.25 -1.76
CA SER A 120 25.27 -18.57 -1.24
C SER A 120 26.46 -18.54 -0.26
N GLN A 121 27.04 -17.37 0.08
CA GLN A 121 28.34 -17.31 0.79
C GLN A 121 28.44 -16.43 2.06
N ILE A 122 27.44 -15.63 2.45
CA ILE A 122 27.58 -14.80 3.66
C ILE A 122 27.05 -15.53 4.89
N GLN A 123 27.88 -16.41 5.45
CA GLN A 123 27.65 -16.98 6.77
C GLN A 123 28.20 -16.03 7.85
N ILE A 124 27.33 -15.15 8.37
CA ILE A 124 27.64 -14.45 9.63
C ILE A 124 27.61 -15.48 10.76
N GLN A 125 28.73 -15.63 11.47
CA GLN A 125 28.96 -16.64 12.52
C GLN A 125 27.98 -16.54 13.72
N ALA A 126 27.30 -15.41 13.90
CA ALA A 126 26.21 -15.25 14.87
C ALA A 126 24.84 -15.58 14.23
N VAL A 127 24.61 -16.87 13.95
CA VAL A 127 23.42 -17.36 13.23
C VAL A 127 22.12 -16.88 13.88
N VAL A 128 22.00 -16.94 15.21
CA VAL A 128 20.76 -16.53 15.90
C VAL A 128 20.52 -15.02 15.78
N LEU A 129 21.55 -14.19 15.95
CA LEU A 129 21.41 -12.73 15.85
C LEU A 129 21.04 -12.31 14.42
N ASN A 130 21.67 -12.90 13.41
CA ASN A 130 21.35 -12.61 12.01
C ASN A 130 19.90 -12.98 11.64
N ARG A 131 19.42 -14.14 12.12
CA ARG A 131 18.04 -14.59 11.87
C ARG A 131 17.00 -13.78 12.62
N THR A 132 17.27 -13.43 13.89
CA THR A 132 16.36 -12.60 14.70
C THR A 132 16.26 -11.18 14.14
N LEU A 133 17.39 -10.54 13.81
CA LEU A 133 17.39 -9.22 13.17
C LEU A 133 16.77 -9.26 11.77
N GLY A 134 17.01 -10.32 11.00
CA GLY A 134 16.34 -10.54 9.71
C GLY A 134 14.83 -10.66 9.85
N THR A 135 14.34 -11.39 10.86
CA THR A 135 12.91 -11.52 11.16
C THR A 135 12.31 -10.18 11.55
N LEU A 136 12.95 -9.45 12.48
CA LEU A 136 12.49 -8.13 12.93
C LEU A 136 12.42 -7.15 11.76
N LEU A 137 13.44 -7.12 10.91
CA LEU A 137 13.47 -6.24 9.74
C LEU A 137 12.42 -6.65 8.71
N GLY A 138 12.21 -7.96 8.50
CA GLY A 138 11.15 -8.48 7.64
C GLY A 138 9.76 -8.05 8.12
N VAL A 139 9.46 -8.24 9.41
CA VAL A 139 8.19 -7.82 10.02
C VAL A 139 8.02 -6.30 9.93
N ALA A 140 9.07 -5.52 10.21
CA ALA A 140 9.01 -4.06 10.09
C ALA A 140 8.73 -3.63 8.64
N THR A 141 9.41 -4.24 7.66
CA THR A 141 9.18 -3.97 6.23
C THR A 141 7.74 -4.30 5.83
N ALA A 142 7.23 -5.44 6.30
CA ALA A 142 5.87 -5.87 6.03
C ALA A 142 4.83 -4.92 6.61
N PHE A 143 5.06 -4.47 7.83
CA PHE A 143 4.21 -3.51 8.50
C PHE A 143 4.18 -2.17 7.76
N LEU A 144 5.34 -1.63 7.40
CA LEU A 144 5.44 -0.38 6.64
C LEU A 144 4.73 -0.49 5.28
N LEU A 145 4.99 -1.56 4.53
CA LEU A 145 4.33 -1.83 3.25
C LEU A 145 2.81 -1.94 3.42
N SER A 146 2.34 -2.62 4.47
CA SER A 146 0.91 -2.77 4.75
C SER A 146 0.24 -1.42 5.03
N VAL A 147 0.87 -0.56 5.83
CA VAL A 147 0.35 0.78 6.11
C VAL A 147 0.26 1.60 4.83
N VAL A 148 1.31 1.60 4.01
CA VAL A 148 1.35 2.34 2.74
C VAL A 148 0.32 1.81 1.74
N VAL A 149 0.20 0.50 1.59
CA VAL A 149 -0.77 -0.12 0.67
C VAL A 149 -2.19 0.26 1.08
N VAL A 150 -2.54 0.12 2.36
CA VAL A 150 -3.89 0.45 2.84
C VAL A 150 -4.16 1.95 2.74
N TYR A 151 -3.15 2.79 2.96
CA TYR A 151 -3.24 4.23 2.76
C TYR A 151 -3.58 4.60 1.30
N GLU A 152 -2.86 4.03 0.33
CA GLU A 152 -3.07 4.30 -1.10
C GLU A 152 -4.39 3.67 -1.61
N LEU A 153 -4.75 2.48 -1.15
CA LEU A 153 -6.03 1.85 -1.46
C LEU A 153 -7.22 2.67 -0.93
N GLY A 154 -7.06 3.33 0.22
CA GLY A 154 -8.05 4.27 0.74
C GLY A 154 -8.31 5.45 -0.19
N ALA A 155 -7.26 5.93 -0.85
CA ALA A 155 -7.38 6.97 -1.87
C ALA A 155 -8.02 6.45 -3.16
N ALA A 156 -7.62 5.25 -3.61
CA ALA A 156 -8.17 4.59 -4.79
C ALA A 156 -9.66 4.22 -4.63
N ALA A 157 -10.12 3.95 -3.41
CA ALA A 157 -11.53 3.74 -3.09
C ALA A 157 -12.39 5.01 -3.20
N ASN A 158 -11.79 6.20 -3.19
CA ASN A 158 -12.47 7.50 -3.24
C ASN A 158 -11.74 8.48 -4.17
N PRO A 159 -11.72 8.20 -5.47
CA PRO A 159 -11.10 9.09 -6.45
C PRO A 159 -11.88 10.40 -6.59
N ILE A 160 -11.17 11.47 -6.95
CA ILE A 160 -11.78 12.76 -7.32
C ILE A 160 -12.01 12.77 -8.84
N GLY A 161 -13.20 13.15 -9.29
CA GLY A 161 -13.51 13.23 -10.73
C GLY A 161 -14.96 13.03 -11.15
N GLY A 162 -15.87 12.72 -10.22
CA GLY A 162 -17.32 12.71 -10.47
C GLY A 162 -17.84 11.62 -11.40
N ALA A 163 -17.00 10.69 -11.86
CA ALA A 163 -17.43 9.52 -12.63
C ALA A 163 -18.05 8.45 -11.72
N GLU A 164 -18.91 7.62 -12.30
CA GLU A 164 -19.39 6.39 -11.66
C GLU A 164 -18.19 5.49 -11.34
N LEU A 165 -18.21 4.84 -10.17
CA LEU A 165 -17.09 4.00 -9.74
C LEU A 165 -17.08 2.70 -10.53
N ASP A 166 -15.90 2.33 -11.02
CA ASP A 166 -15.69 1.04 -11.65
C ASP A 166 -15.87 -0.12 -10.63
N PRO A 167 -16.23 -1.33 -11.10
CA PRO A 167 -16.49 -2.48 -10.22
C PRO A 167 -15.34 -2.80 -9.25
N MET A 168 -14.08 -2.62 -9.67
CA MET A 168 -12.93 -2.80 -8.79
C MET A 168 -12.93 -1.74 -7.68
N GLN A 169 -13.13 -0.47 -8.01
CA GLN A 169 -13.14 0.62 -7.04
C GLN A 169 -14.29 0.50 -6.04
N LEU A 170 -15.46 -0.01 -6.48
CA LEU A 170 -16.57 -0.37 -5.60
C LEU A 170 -16.16 -1.48 -4.62
N GLY A 171 -15.55 -2.56 -5.11
CA GLY A 171 -15.04 -3.64 -4.27
C GLY A 171 -13.96 -3.20 -3.28
N LEU A 172 -13.06 -2.32 -3.71
CA LEU A 172 -12.07 -1.67 -2.83
C LEU A 172 -12.77 -0.85 -1.76
N ARG A 173 -13.72 0.01 -2.16
CA ARG A 173 -14.48 0.86 -1.24
C ARG A 173 -15.21 0.04 -0.19
N ASP A 174 -15.90 -1.02 -0.58
CA ASP A 174 -16.60 -1.90 0.36
C ASP A 174 -15.63 -2.59 1.34
N ALA A 175 -14.50 -3.09 0.84
CA ALA A 175 -13.50 -3.73 1.68
C ALA A 175 -12.84 -2.78 2.69
N VAL A 176 -12.63 -1.53 2.29
CA VAL A 176 -12.09 -0.46 3.13
C VAL A 176 -13.10 -0.06 4.19
N HIS A 177 -14.35 0.19 3.81
CA HIS A 177 -15.39 0.63 4.75
C HIS A 177 -15.75 -0.44 5.78
N ARG A 178 -15.73 -1.72 5.37
CA ARG A 178 -16.08 -2.85 6.24
C ARG A 178 -14.91 -3.40 7.05
N SER A 179 -13.68 -2.88 6.86
CA SER A 179 -12.48 -3.35 7.54
C SER A 179 -12.67 -3.39 9.06
N LEU A 180 -12.31 -4.54 9.65
CA LEU A 180 -12.45 -4.78 11.06
C LEU A 180 -11.49 -3.92 11.88
N PHE A 181 -10.21 -3.92 11.48
CA PHE A 181 -9.14 -3.29 12.27
C PHE A 181 -8.10 -2.55 11.45
N MET A 182 -7.76 -2.98 10.23
CA MET A 182 -6.57 -2.48 9.55
C MET A 182 -6.70 -1.00 9.16
N VAL A 183 -7.85 -0.57 8.66
CA VAL A 183 -8.11 0.85 8.36
C VAL A 183 -8.05 1.70 9.63
N LYS A 184 -8.59 1.19 10.76
CA LYS A 184 -8.52 1.88 12.06
C LYS A 184 -7.08 1.99 12.56
N LEU A 185 -6.29 0.95 12.39
CA LEU A 185 -4.87 0.92 12.75
C LEU A 185 -4.11 1.97 11.95
N VAL A 186 -4.23 1.96 10.62
CA VAL A 186 -3.59 2.95 9.74
C VAL A 186 -4.02 4.36 10.12
N ASN A 187 -5.31 4.60 10.35
CA ASN A 187 -5.80 5.92 10.81
C ASN A 187 -5.16 6.40 12.12
N ALA A 188 -4.69 5.49 12.98
CA ALA A 188 -4.08 5.84 14.26
C ALA A 188 -2.57 6.15 14.14
N ILE A 189 -1.88 5.54 13.16
CA ILE A 189 -0.41 5.55 13.06
C ILE A 189 0.12 6.12 11.73
N ASP A 190 -0.76 6.59 10.85
CA ASP A 190 -0.44 7.05 9.50
C ASP A 190 0.63 8.13 9.49
N ARG A 191 0.48 9.21 10.28
CA ARG A 191 1.33 10.40 10.20
C ARG A 191 2.83 10.14 10.21
N PRO A 192 3.40 9.45 11.22
CA PRO A 192 4.85 9.23 11.26
C PRO A 192 5.33 8.33 10.12
N ILE A 193 4.53 7.33 9.72
CA ILE A 193 4.92 6.36 8.70
C ILE A 193 4.80 6.99 7.31
N ILE A 194 3.69 7.65 7.00
CA ILE A 194 3.46 8.30 5.71
C ILE A 194 4.41 9.47 5.51
N ALA A 195 4.80 10.19 6.55
CA ALA A 195 5.83 11.23 6.43
C ALA A 195 7.18 10.69 5.91
N LEU A 196 7.54 9.45 6.26
CA LEU A 196 8.74 8.80 5.73
C LEU A 196 8.64 8.53 4.22
N PHE A 197 7.45 8.17 3.75
CA PHE A 197 7.21 7.78 2.36
C PHE A 197 6.67 8.90 1.48
N GLN A 198 6.29 10.05 2.04
CA GLN A 198 5.70 11.18 1.32
C GLN A 198 6.46 11.58 0.04
N PRO A 199 7.81 11.66 0.03
CA PRO A 199 8.56 11.99 -1.19
C PRO A 199 8.45 10.95 -2.31
N LEU A 200 8.00 9.73 -1.98
CA LEU A 200 7.94 8.58 -2.86
C LEU A 200 6.51 8.19 -3.23
N LEU A 201 5.52 8.79 -2.58
CA LEU A 201 4.09 8.56 -2.84
C LEU A 201 3.53 9.64 -3.76
N PRO A 202 2.39 9.39 -4.44
CA PRO A 202 1.75 10.42 -5.23
C PRO A 202 1.40 11.64 -4.36
N GLY A 203 1.66 12.86 -4.85
CA GLY A 203 1.34 14.09 -4.12
C GLY A 203 -0.15 14.24 -3.84
N GLU A 204 -0.99 13.87 -4.82
CA GLU A 204 -2.46 13.83 -4.68
C GLU A 204 -3.02 12.48 -5.13
N PRO A 205 -3.03 11.46 -4.25
CA PRO A 205 -3.35 10.09 -4.70
C PRO A 205 -4.81 9.89 -5.14
N GLN A 206 -5.75 10.72 -4.68
CA GLN A 206 -7.14 10.64 -5.15
C GLN A 206 -7.31 11.12 -6.60
N ILE A 207 -6.44 12.02 -7.05
CA ILE A 207 -6.37 12.44 -8.46
C ILE A 207 -5.60 11.40 -9.26
N TYR A 208 -4.50 10.89 -8.70
CA TYR A 208 -3.69 9.85 -9.32
C TYR A 208 -4.51 8.63 -9.73
N PHE A 209 -5.34 8.09 -8.82
CA PHE A 209 -6.22 6.94 -9.09
C PHE A 209 -7.57 7.33 -9.72
N GLY A 210 -7.78 8.61 -10.04
CA GLY A 210 -9.01 9.10 -10.63
C GLY A 210 -9.12 8.86 -12.14
N PRO A 211 -10.30 9.09 -12.72
CA PRO A 211 -10.51 9.00 -14.17
C PRO A 211 -9.95 10.21 -14.95
N GLY A 212 -9.66 11.31 -14.26
CA GLY A 212 -9.20 12.56 -14.86
C GLY A 212 -7.81 12.46 -15.50
N GLN A 213 -7.51 13.43 -16.36
CA GLN A 213 -6.14 13.61 -16.87
C GLN A 213 -5.25 14.10 -15.73
N ILE A 214 -4.07 13.49 -15.61
CA ILE A 214 -3.04 13.89 -14.67
C ILE A 214 -2.11 14.80 -15.47
N THR A 215 -2.22 16.11 -15.27
CA THR A 215 -1.25 17.05 -15.84
C THR A 215 0.12 16.82 -15.18
N PRO A 216 1.19 16.65 -15.96
CA PRO A 216 2.54 16.46 -15.45
C PRO A 216 3.08 17.68 -14.71
#